data_AF-A0A1I4XQF6-F1
#
_entry.id   AF-A0A1I4XQF6-F1
#
_cell.length_a   1.000
_cell.length_b   1.000
_cell.length_c   1.000
_cell.angle_alpha   90.00
_cell.angle_beta   90.00
_cell.angle_gamma   90.00
#
_symmetry.space_group_name_H-M   'P 1'
#
loop_
_entity.id
_entity.type
_entity.pdbx_description
1 polymer ?
#
loop_
_entity_poly.entity_id
_entity_poly.type
_entity_poly.pdbx_seq_one_letter_code
_entity_poly.pdbx_strand_id
1 'polypeptide(L)'
;MFKDIPILYVVAALLLMYLIAYFVRFRSKNVDAFDKMKLSLVLFGIYAVVLWLCLPSTPALETFGYPETVSDIRNESQILRLLQDYNKAIVRTANVLHWFLFGFIFFFMTNIYLYTTHRENQFNSKNKQ
;
A
#
# COMPACT_ATOMS: atom_id res chain seq x y z
N MET A 1 10.29 1.05 -12.51
CA MET A 1 9.55 2.10 -13.25
C MET A 1 9.16 3.30 -12.38
N PHE A 2 8.85 3.14 -11.08
CA PHE A 2 8.44 4.26 -10.19
C PHE A 2 9.52 4.79 -9.23
N LYS A 3 10.81 4.44 -9.39
CA LYS A 3 11.89 4.75 -8.42
C LYS A 3 12.01 6.25 -8.11
N ASP A 4 11.74 7.11 -9.10
CA ASP A 4 11.92 8.56 -8.99
C ASP A 4 10.62 9.32 -8.68
N ILE A 5 9.46 8.66 -8.72
CA ILE A 5 8.18 9.28 -8.37
C ILE A 5 8.02 9.23 -6.84
N PRO A 6 7.76 10.35 -6.16
CA PRO A 6 7.41 10.36 -4.74
C PRO A 6 6.19 9.48 -4.47
N ILE A 7 6.32 8.52 -3.54
CA ILE A 7 5.26 7.55 -3.21
C ILE A 7 3.96 8.26 -2.80
N LEU A 8 4.09 9.43 -2.18
CA LEU A 8 2.96 10.29 -1.81
C LEU A 8 2.00 10.53 -2.99
N TYR A 9 2.50 10.83 -4.19
CA TYR A 9 1.65 11.08 -5.35
C TYR A 9 0.92 9.83 -5.83
N VAL A 10 1.61 8.67 -5.78
CA VAL A 10 1.01 7.38 -6.12
C VAL A 10 -0.13 7.06 -5.15
N VAL A 11 0.10 7.22 -3.85
CA VAL A 11 -0.90 6.98 -2.82
C VAL A 11 -2.07 7.97 -2.93
N ALA A 12 -1.79 9.25 -3.15
CA ALA A 12 -2.83 10.27 -3.34
C ALA A 12 -3.72 9.97 -4.55
N ALA A 13 -3.14 9.54 -5.68
CA ALA A 13 -3.90 9.15 -6.87
C ALA A 13 -4.79 7.92 -6.60
N LEU A 14 -4.27 6.91 -5.89
CA LEU A 14 -5.05 5.72 -5.50
C LEU A 14 -6.17 6.06 -4.53
N LEU A 15 -5.95 6.95 -3.57
CA LEU A 15 -6.99 7.44 -2.65
C LEU A 15 -8.08 8.19 -3.40
N LEU A 16 -7.71 9.05 -4.36
CA LEU A 16 -8.68 9.78 -5.17
C LEU A 16 -9.52 8.83 -6.04
N MET A 17 -8.88 7.81 -6.65
CA MET A 17 -9.58 6.75 -7.37
C MET A 17 -10.53 5.97 -6.46
N TYR A 18 -10.09 5.63 -5.24
CA TYR A 18 -10.92 4.96 -4.24
C TYR A 18 -12.17 5.78 -3.91
N LEU A 19 -12.01 7.08 -3.63
CA LEU A 19 -13.12 7.97 -3.31
C LEU A 19 -14.10 8.08 -4.47
N ILE A 20 -13.62 8.26 -5.71
CA ILE A 20 -14.47 8.32 -6.90
C ILE A 20 -15.25 7.00 -7.07
N ALA A 21 -14.58 5.85 -7.00
CA ALA A 21 -15.23 4.55 -7.13
C ALA A 21 -16.28 4.33 -6.04
N TYR A 22 -15.99 4.74 -4.80
CA TYR A 22 -16.91 4.67 -3.69
C TYR A 22 -18.14 5.56 -3.91
N PHE A 23 -17.94 6.85 -4.25
CA PHE A 23 -19.02 7.79 -4.49
C PHE A 23 -19.89 7.36 -5.68
N VAL A 24 -19.29 7.01 -6.82
CA VAL A 24 -20.03 6.61 -8.02
C VAL A 24 -20.89 5.37 -7.75
N ARG A 25 -20.35 4.37 -7.03
CA ARG A 25 -21.04 3.09 -6.80
C ARG A 25 -22.12 3.16 -5.72
N PHE A 26 -21.98 4.04 -4.74
CA PHE A 26 -22.89 4.12 -3.59
C PHE A 26 -23.77 5.38 -3.56
N ARG A 27 -23.77 6.21 -4.61
CA ARG A 27 -24.57 7.45 -4.68
C ARG A 27 -26.08 7.24 -4.57
N SER A 28 -26.62 6.11 -5.04
CA SER A 28 -28.06 6.00 -5.35
C SER A 28 -28.80 4.80 -4.74
N LYS A 29 -28.21 4.03 -3.83
CA LYS A 29 -28.89 2.88 -3.20
C LYS A 29 -28.52 2.72 -1.73
N ASN A 30 -29.47 2.21 -0.94
CA ASN A 30 -29.19 1.49 0.31
C ASN A 30 -28.44 0.20 -0.06
N VAL A 31 -27.14 0.34 -0.36
CA VAL A 31 -26.29 -0.78 -0.73
C VAL A 31 -25.84 -1.49 0.54
N ASP A 32 -25.93 -2.81 0.51
CA ASP A 32 -25.56 -3.66 1.63
C ASP A 32 -24.10 -3.43 2.02
N ALA A 33 -23.82 -3.50 3.32
CA ALA A 33 -22.49 -3.32 3.87
C ALA A 33 -21.50 -4.35 3.30
N PHE A 34 -21.97 -5.57 3.01
CA PHE A 34 -21.16 -6.60 2.38
C PHE A 34 -20.66 -6.20 0.99
N ASP A 35 -21.47 -5.50 0.19
CA ASP A 35 -21.03 -5.04 -1.13
C ASP A 35 -20.02 -3.88 -1.03
N LYS A 36 -20.15 -3.06 0.02
CA LYS A 36 -19.13 -2.04 0.37
C LYS A 36 -17.80 -2.69 0.78
N MET A 37 -17.84 -3.75 1.58
CA MET A 37 -16.66 -4.51 1.99
C MET A 37 -15.99 -5.21 0.79
N LYS A 38 -16.76 -5.82 -0.11
CA LYS A 38 -16.23 -6.42 -1.35
C LYS A 38 -15.50 -5.39 -2.22
N LEU A 39 -16.10 -4.22 -2.41
CA LEU A 39 -15.43 -3.13 -3.16
C LEU A 39 -14.15 -2.69 -2.45
N SER A 40 -14.21 -2.48 -1.13
CA SER A 40 -13.06 -2.11 -0.32
C SER A 40 -11.91 -3.11 -0.47
N LEU A 41 -12.21 -4.42 -0.47
CA LEU A 41 -11.22 -5.49 -0.63
C LEU A 41 -10.56 -5.44 -2.02
N VAL A 42 -11.34 -5.30 -3.09
CA VAL A 42 -10.81 -5.21 -4.46
C VAL A 42 -9.91 -3.98 -4.60
N LEU A 43 -10.34 -2.82 -4.10
CA LEU A 43 -9.56 -1.59 -4.17
C LEU A 43 -8.29 -1.67 -3.31
N PHE A 44 -8.35 -2.31 -2.15
CA PHE A 44 -7.18 -2.57 -1.33
C PHE A 44 -6.20 -3.54 -2.00
N GLY A 45 -6.69 -4.55 -2.71
CA GLY A 45 -5.87 -5.44 -3.53
C GLY A 45 -5.10 -4.68 -4.61
N ILE A 46 -5.79 -3.80 -5.36
CA ILE A 46 -5.15 -2.91 -6.35
C ILE A 46 -4.10 -2.02 -5.69
N TYR A 47 -4.45 -1.41 -4.56
CA TYR A 47 -3.53 -0.57 -3.78
C TYR A 47 -2.26 -1.33 -3.36
N ALA A 48 -2.40 -2.55 -2.83
CA ALA A 48 -1.28 -3.38 -2.40
C ALA A 48 -0.38 -3.78 -3.58
N VAL A 49 -0.97 -4.14 -4.74
CA VAL A 49 -0.21 -4.47 -5.96
C VAL A 49 0.58 -3.25 -6.45
N VAL A 50 -0.03 -2.05 -6.45
CA VAL A 50 0.69 -0.84 -6.89
C VAL A 50 1.83 -0.47 -5.94
N LEU A 51 1.62 -0.61 -4.63
CA LEU A 51 2.70 -0.42 -3.65
C LEU A 51 3.82 -1.45 -3.81
N TRP A 52 3.48 -2.71 -4.08
CA TRP A 52 4.46 -3.74 -4.39
C TRP A 52 5.32 -3.35 -5.60
N LEU A 53 4.72 -2.82 -6.67
CA LEU A 53 5.44 -2.33 -7.84
C LEU A 53 6.30 -1.08 -7.58
N CYS A 54 6.11 -0.42 -6.44
CA CYS A 54 6.94 0.70 -5.99
C CYS A 54 8.17 0.26 -5.18
N LEU A 55 8.23 -1.01 -4.76
CA LEU A 55 9.41 -1.56 -4.10
C LEU A 55 10.59 -1.56 -5.08
N PRO A 56 11.79 -1.20 -4.59
CA PRO A 56 12.96 -1.18 -5.44
C PRO A 56 13.36 -2.63 -5.77
N SER A 57 13.23 -3.01 -7.05
CA SER A 57 13.79 -4.24 -7.61
C SER A 57 15.31 -4.11 -7.72
N THR A 58 15.98 -4.11 -6.58
CA THR A 58 17.43 -4.00 -6.50
C THR A 58 17.99 -5.39 -6.19
N PRO A 59 18.85 -5.97 -7.05
CA PRO A 59 19.52 -7.24 -6.75
C PRO A 59 20.36 -7.19 -5.47
N ALA A 60 20.67 -5.98 -4.98
CA ALA A 60 21.29 -5.72 -3.69
C ALA A 60 20.54 -6.30 -2.47
N LEU A 61 19.21 -6.48 -2.55
CA LEU A 61 18.42 -7.17 -1.52
C LEU A 61 18.26 -8.68 -1.79
N GLU A 62 18.52 -9.14 -3.02
CA GLU A 62 18.35 -10.52 -3.47
C GLU A 62 19.67 -11.33 -3.43
N THR A 63 20.58 -11.04 -2.50
CA THR A 63 21.77 -11.87 -2.22
C THR A 63 22.86 -11.97 -3.32
N PHE A 64 22.73 -11.36 -4.51
CA PHE A 64 23.65 -11.62 -5.65
C PHE A 64 24.71 -10.54 -5.96
N GLY A 65 25.30 -9.89 -4.95
CA GLY A 65 26.38 -8.93 -5.24
C GLY A 65 27.03 -8.27 -4.03
N TYR A 66 27.03 -8.92 -2.87
CA TYR A 66 27.84 -8.41 -1.77
C TYR A 66 29.30 -8.79 -2.05
N PRO A 67 30.26 -7.86 -2.03
CA PRO A 67 31.66 -8.23 -2.02
C PRO A 67 31.91 -9.03 -0.73
N GLU A 68 32.05 -10.34 -0.85
CA GLU A 68 32.30 -11.22 0.30
C GLU A 68 33.73 -11.02 0.83
N THR A 69 34.62 -10.41 0.03
CA THR A 69 36.01 -10.19 0.37
C THR A 69 36.45 -8.73 0.17
N VAL A 70 37.37 -8.26 1.01
CA VAL A 70 37.99 -6.92 0.88
C VAL A 70 38.72 -6.76 -0.47
N SER A 71 39.14 -7.87 -1.09
CA SER A 71 39.74 -7.93 -2.43
C SER A 71 38.79 -7.59 -3.58
N ASP A 72 37.48 -7.74 -3.39
CA ASP A 72 36.48 -7.34 -4.40
C ASP A 72 36.30 -5.83 -4.46
N ILE A 73 36.72 -5.13 -3.40
CA ILE A 73 36.74 -3.68 -3.34
C ILE A 73 38.10 -3.21 -3.85
N ARG A 74 38.17 -2.90 -5.14
CA ARG A 74 39.40 -2.31 -5.73
C ARG A 74 39.50 -0.80 -5.50
N ASN A 75 38.44 -0.13 -5.02
CA ASN A 75 38.40 1.33 -4.93
C ASN A 75 37.37 1.84 -3.90
N GLU A 76 37.74 2.81 -3.05
CA GLU A 76 36.87 3.42 -2.03
C GLU A 76 35.59 4.04 -2.63
N SER A 77 35.70 4.57 -3.85
CA SER A 77 34.58 5.13 -4.61
C SER A 77 33.49 4.11 -4.96
N GLN A 78 33.85 2.82 -5.09
CA GLN A 78 32.90 1.74 -5.37
C GLN A 78 32.12 1.35 -4.12
N ILE A 79 32.76 1.31 -2.94
CA ILE A 79 32.05 1.11 -1.66
C ILE A 79 31.04 2.23 -1.45
N LEU A 80 31.46 3.49 -1.64
CA LEU A 80 30.59 4.63 -1.37
C LEU A 80 29.32 4.58 -2.22
N ARG A 81 29.45 4.24 -3.52
CA ARG A 81 28.29 4.05 -4.40
C ARG A 81 27.39 2.91 -3.94
N LEU A 82 27.97 1.77 -3.58
CA LEU A 82 27.22 0.61 -3.08
C LEU A 82 26.39 0.99 -1.83
N LEU A 83 27.03 1.62 -0.84
CA LEU A 83 26.36 2.06 0.39
C LEU A 83 25.27 3.10 0.12
N GLN A 84 25.48 4.02 -0.81
CA GLN A 84 24.47 5.00 -1.22
C GLN A 84 23.27 4.34 -1.89
N ASP A 85 23.51 3.35 -2.76
CA ASP A 85 22.45 2.59 -3.42
C ASP A 85 21.63 1.77 -2.42
N TYR A 86 22.29 1.16 -1.43
CA TYR A 86 21.61 0.48 -0.31
C TYR A 86 20.77 1.44 0.52
N ASN A 87 21.34 2.58 0.91
CA ASN A 87 20.61 3.57 1.71
C ASN A 87 19.37 4.06 0.96
N LYS A 88 19.50 4.36 -0.34
CA LYS A 88 18.39 4.76 -1.19
C LYS A 88 17.32 3.66 -1.29
N ALA A 89 17.73 2.39 -1.41
CA ALA A 89 16.81 1.26 -1.44
C ALA A 89 16.08 1.05 -0.11
N ILE A 90 16.79 1.10 1.03
CA ILE A 90 16.21 0.96 2.37
C ILE A 90 15.21 2.08 2.65
N VAL A 91 15.58 3.34 2.39
CA VAL A 91 14.69 4.49 2.57
C VAL A 91 13.44 4.35 1.71
N ARG A 92 13.59 3.89 0.46
CA ARG A 92 12.44 3.63 -0.43
C ARG A 92 11.54 2.54 0.13
N THR A 93 12.09 1.41 0.55
CA THR A 93 11.33 0.29 1.13
C THR A 93 10.62 0.71 2.42
N ALA A 94 11.28 1.42 3.31
CA ALA A 94 10.68 1.94 4.54
C ALA A 94 9.50 2.89 4.24
N ASN A 95 9.64 3.74 3.23
CA ASN A 95 8.57 4.63 2.79
C ASN A 95 7.38 3.84 2.20
N VAL A 96 7.63 2.84 1.35
CA VAL A 96 6.55 1.95 0.85
C VAL A 96 5.84 1.24 2.00
N LEU A 97 6.60 0.70 2.96
CA LEU A 97 6.06 0.00 4.13
C LEU A 97 5.21 0.94 5.00
N HIS A 98 5.67 2.17 5.22
CA HIS A 98 4.91 3.18 5.96
C HIS A 98 3.53 3.41 5.34
N TRP A 99 3.48 3.59 4.01
CA TRP A 99 2.22 3.76 3.30
C TRP A 99 1.36 2.49 3.33
N PHE A 100 1.97 1.32 3.12
CA PHE A 100 1.26 0.05 3.23
C PHE A 100 0.57 -0.11 4.59
N LEU A 101 1.29 0.15 5.69
CA LEU A 101 0.74 0.08 7.04
C LEU A 101 -0.39 1.08 7.25
N PHE A 102 -0.22 2.33 6.79
CA PHE A 102 -1.28 3.34 6.84
C PHE A 102 -2.55 2.88 6.11
N GLY A 103 -2.40 2.42 4.86
CA GLY A 103 -3.51 1.92 4.05
C GLY A 103 -4.15 0.66 4.65
N PHE A 104 -3.35 -0.24 5.20
CA PHE A 104 -3.81 -1.46 5.86
C PHE A 104 -4.65 -1.16 7.10
N ILE A 105 -4.18 -0.27 7.99
CA ILE A 105 -4.93 0.15 9.18
C ILE A 105 -6.25 0.80 8.76
N PHE A 106 -6.21 1.71 7.79
CA PHE A 106 -7.42 2.38 7.30
C PHE A 106 -8.44 1.40 6.70
N PHE A 107 -7.97 0.49 5.85
CA PHE A 107 -8.78 -0.58 5.26
C PHE A 107 -9.42 -1.46 6.35
N PHE A 108 -8.62 -1.91 7.31
CA PHE A 108 -9.07 -2.79 8.38
C PHE A 108 -10.12 -2.12 9.28
N MET A 109 -9.86 -0.88 9.72
CA MET A 109 -10.79 -0.09 10.51
C MET A 109 -12.12 0.15 9.79
N THR A 110 -12.06 0.49 8.49
CA THR A 110 -13.26 0.73 7.67
C THR A 110 -14.12 -0.54 7.54
N ASN A 111 -13.48 -1.69 7.33
CA ASN A 111 -14.21 -2.96 7.18
C ASN A 111 -14.77 -3.46 8.51
N ILE A 112 -14.06 -3.27 9.63
CA ILE A 112 -14.62 -3.53 10.97
C ILE A 112 -15.85 -2.68 11.20
N TYR A 113 -15.76 -1.36 10.94
CA TYR A 113 -16.89 -0.45 11.12
C TYR A 113 -18.10 -0.87 10.27
N LEU A 114 -17.90 -1.18 8.99
CA LEU A 114 -18.99 -1.64 8.12
C LEU A 114 -19.61 -2.95 8.63
N TYR A 115 -18.79 -3.88 9.11
CA TYR A 115 -19.26 -5.14 9.66
C TYR A 115 -20.05 -4.96 10.96
N THR A 116 -19.56 -4.14 11.89
CA THR A 116 -20.27 -3.87 13.16
C THR A 116 -21.59 -3.15 12.93
N THR A 117 -21.61 -2.14 12.06
CA THR A 117 -22.85 -1.43 11.68
C THR A 117 -23.84 -2.37 10.99
N HIS A 118 -23.38 -3.27 10.13
CA HIS A 118 -24.26 -4.27 9.52
C HIS A 118 -24.87 -5.22 10.56
N ARG A 119 -24.04 -5.74 11.47
CA ARG A 119 -24.49 -6.58 12.60
C ARG A 119 -25.55 -5.87 13.43
N GLU A 120 -25.28 -4.63 13.85
CA GLU A 120 -26.20 -3.84 14.67
C GLU A 120 -27.55 -3.64 13.97
N ASN A 121 -27.54 -3.30 12.68
CA ASN A 121 -28.76 -3.14 11.88
C ASN A 121 -29.55 -4.45 11.68
N GLN A 122 -28.91 -5.62 11.79
CA GLN A 122 -29.61 -6.90 11.78
C GLN A 122 -30.26 -7.23 13.14
N PHE A 123 -29.61 -6.90 14.25
CA PHE A 123 -30.14 -7.18 15.60
C PHE A 123 -31.16 -6.14 16.09
N ASN A 124 -31.03 -4.87 15.68
CA ASN A 124 -31.98 -3.80 16.00
C ASN A 124 -32.87 -3.48 14.78
N SER A 125 -33.89 -4.32 14.54
CA SER A 125 -34.85 -4.11 13.44
C SER A 125 -35.68 -2.82 13.56
N LYS A 126 -35.63 -2.12 14.70
CA LYS A 126 -36.30 -0.82 14.92
C LYS A 126 -35.65 0.34 14.15
N ASN A 127 -34.41 0.18 13.68
CA ASN A 127 -33.71 1.20 12.87
C ASN A 127 -33.89 1.01 11.35
N LYS A 128 -34.78 0.10 10.92
CA LYS A 128 -35.10 -0.14 9.50
C LYS A 128 -36.18 0.80 8.92
N GLN A 129 -36.54 1.88 9.63
CA GLN A 129 -37.47 2.90 9.13
C GLN A 129 -36.78 3.93 8.26
#